data_AF-A0ABD2MJX6-F1
#
_entry.id   AF-A0ABD2MJX6-F1
#
_cell.length_a   1.000
_cell.length_b   1.000
_cell.length_c   1.000
_cell.angle_alpha   90.00
_cell.angle_beta   90.00
_cell.angle_gamma   90.00
#
_symmetry.space_group_name_H-M   'P 1'
#
loop_
_entity.id
_entity.type
_entity.pdbx_description
1 polymer ?
#
loop_
_entity_poly.entity_id
_entity_poly.type
_entity_poly.pdbx_seq_one_letter_code
_entity_poly.pdbx_strand_id
1 'polypeptide(L)'
;MCNIITDGLITSTKKVCGRKRIQNSKLSPPTLALKEWRRNTNRESQEYEELNKIMKKVMRRDGRNRQTQMVDQAKEDNMNTQKEKLEYTS
;
A
#
# COMPACT_ATOMS: atom_id res chain seq x y z
N MET A 1 -34.17 -7.28 46.21
CA MET A 1 -33.23 -6.16 45.99
C MET A 1 -31.82 -6.71 46.02
N CYS A 2 -31.09 -6.63 44.91
CA CYS A 2 -29.65 -6.82 44.87
C CYS A 2 -29.12 -5.80 43.87
N ASN A 3 -28.66 -4.67 44.39
CA ASN A 3 -27.94 -3.67 43.61
C ASN A 3 -26.52 -4.18 43.43
N ILE A 4 -26.19 -4.62 42.22
CA ILE A 4 -24.81 -4.71 41.77
C ILE A 4 -24.60 -3.46 40.92
N ILE A 5 -24.18 -2.36 41.54
CA ILE A 5 -23.56 -1.25 40.83
C ILE A 5 -22.14 -1.73 40.55
N THR A 6 -21.97 -2.40 39.42
CA THR A 6 -20.64 -2.53 38.82
C THR A 6 -20.32 -1.16 38.22
N ASP A 7 -19.55 -0.36 38.96
CA ASP A 7 -18.75 0.74 38.41
C ASP A 7 -17.67 0.13 37.49
N GLY A 8 -18.12 -0.49 36.41
CA GLY A 8 -17.26 -0.86 35.30
C GLY A 8 -17.03 0.41 34.52
N LEU A 9 -15.86 1.03 34.71
CA LEU A 9 -15.35 2.03 33.79
C LEU A 9 -15.39 1.40 32.39
N ILE A 10 -16.41 1.74 31.59
CA ILE A 10 -16.52 1.31 30.20
C ILE A 10 -15.42 2.07 29.46
N THR A 11 -14.23 1.47 29.38
CA THR A 11 -13.20 1.93 28.47
C THR A 11 -13.71 1.64 27.06
N SER A 12 -14.41 2.62 26.48
CA SER A 12 -14.64 2.63 25.04
C SER A 12 -13.28 2.76 24.38
N THR A 13 -12.66 1.61 24.07
CA THR A 13 -11.55 1.56 23.14
C THR A 13 -12.11 2.06 21.82
N LYS A 14 -11.93 3.35 21.54
CA LYS A 14 -12.15 3.90 20.21
C LYS A 14 -11.44 2.96 19.26
N LYS A 15 -12.19 2.24 18.42
CA LYS A 15 -11.61 1.47 17.33
C LYS A 15 -10.87 2.50 16.50
N VAL A 16 -9.56 2.60 16.69
CA VAL A 16 -8.69 3.41 15.84
C VAL A 16 -8.97 2.87 14.45
N CYS A 17 -9.62 3.69 13.63
CA CYS A 17 -10.01 3.33 12.28
C CYS A 17 -8.76 2.78 11.61
N GLY A 18 -8.69 1.45 11.46
CA GLY A 18 -7.54 0.82 10.84
C GLY A 18 -7.47 1.40 9.43
N ARG A 19 -6.49 2.28 9.18
CA ARG A 19 -6.26 2.86 7.85
C ARG A 19 -6.36 1.70 6.88
N LYS A 20 -7.34 1.74 5.97
CA LYS A 20 -7.53 0.69 4.96
C LYS A 20 -6.15 0.45 4.36
N ARG A 21 -5.59 -0.74 4.59
CA ARG A 21 -4.38 -1.14 3.87
C ARG A 21 -4.78 -1.15 2.42
N ILE A 22 -4.46 -0.09 1.70
CA ILE A 22 -4.56 -0.08 0.25
C ILE A 22 -3.64 -1.23 -0.15
N GLN A 23 -4.25 -2.34 -0.56
CA GLN A 23 -3.53 -3.43 -1.19
C GLN A 23 -3.14 -2.92 -2.58
N ASN A 24 -2.20 -1.99 -2.61
CA ASN A 24 -1.54 -1.58 -3.83
C ASN A 24 -0.81 -2.83 -4.30
N SER A 25 -1.35 -3.48 -5.34
CA SER A 25 -0.65 -4.52 -6.06
C SER A 25 0.76 -4.00 -6.33
N LYS A 26 1.78 -4.81 -6.03
CA LYS A 26 3.18 -4.39 -6.19
C LYS A 26 3.53 -4.01 -7.64
N LEU A 27 2.67 -4.40 -8.58
CA LEU A 27 2.80 -4.22 -10.02
C LEU A 27 1.62 -3.40 -10.53
N SER A 28 1.90 -2.52 -11.48
CA SER A 28 0.89 -1.75 -12.18
C SER A 28 0.08 -2.65 -13.13
N PRO A 29 -1.16 -2.25 -13.49
CA PRO A 29 -1.98 -3.00 -14.45
C PRO A 29 -1.28 -3.29 -15.79
N PRO A 30 -0.51 -2.35 -16.39
CA PRO A 30 0.28 -2.63 -17.59
C PRO A 30 1.32 -3.75 -17.39
N THR A 31 1.99 -3.78 -16.24
CA THR A 31 2.97 -4.83 -15.93
C THR A 31 2.31 -6.19 -15.74
N LEU A 32 1.09 -6.22 -15.19
CA LEU A 32 0.31 -7.45 -15.08
C LEU A 32 -0.12 -7.97 -16.46
N ALA A 33 -0.52 -7.08 -17.38
CA ALA A 33 -0.83 -7.46 -18.76
C ALA A 33 0.39 -8.04 -19.49
N LEU A 34 1.58 -7.44 -19.33
CA LEU A 34 2.83 -7.98 -19.89
C LEU A 34 3.18 -9.36 -19.31
N LYS A 35 2.90 -9.57 -18.02
CA LYS A 35 3.12 -10.86 -17.35
C LYS A 35 2.19 -11.95 -17.89
N GLU A 36 0.92 -11.62 -18.13
CA GLU A 36 -0.05 -12.49 -18.79
C GLU A 36 0.39 -12.82 -20.22
N TRP A 37 0.75 -11.81 -21.01
CA TRP A 37 1.24 -12.03 -22.38
C TRP A 37 2.44 -12.98 -22.40
N ARG A 38 3.41 -12.78 -21.49
CA ARG A 38 4.60 -13.63 -21.40
C ARG A 38 4.29 -15.07 -21.02
N ARG A 39 3.21 -15.33 -20.28
CA ARG A 39 2.79 -16.70 -19.96
C ARG A 39 2.26 -17.45 -21.18
N ASN A 40 1.71 -16.71 -22.15
CA ASN A 40 1.08 -17.24 -23.34
C ASN A 40 2.02 -17.27 -24.56
N THR A 41 3.19 -16.63 -24.50
CA THR A 41 4.20 -16.67 -25.55
C THR A 41 5.10 -17.91 -25.43
N ASN A 42 5.41 -18.55 -26.56
CA ASN A 42 6.34 -19.69 -26.62
C ASN A 42 7.74 -19.28 -26.12
N ARG A 43 8.32 -20.05 -25.18
CA ARG A 43 9.61 -19.74 -24.54
C ARG A 43 10.81 -19.76 -25.49
N GLU A 44 10.70 -20.50 -26.59
CA GLU A 44 11.77 -20.64 -27.59
C GLU A 44 11.73 -19.53 -28.64
N SER A 45 10.70 -18.68 -28.64
CA SER A 45 10.59 -17.59 -29.60
C SER A 45 11.46 -16.40 -29.20
N GLN A 46 11.96 -15.68 -30.21
CA GLN A 46 12.65 -14.40 -30.01
C GLN A 46 11.73 -13.37 -29.34
N GLU A 47 10.43 -13.39 -29.66
CA GLU A 47 9.41 -12.56 -29.03
C GLU A 47 9.37 -12.73 -27.50
N TYR A 48 9.48 -13.97 -27.00
CA TYR A 48 9.53 -14.22 -25.56
C TYR A 48 10.76 -13.58 -24.91
N GLU A 49 11.91 -13.63 -25.57
CA GLU A 49 13.13 -13.03 -25.05
C GLU A 49 13.01 -11.50 -24.96
N GLU A 50 12.48 -10.87 -26.00
CA GLU A 50 12.20 -9.44 -26.04
C GLU A 50 11.18 -9.03 -24.97
N LEU A 51 10.08 -9.76 -24.88
CA LEU A 51 9.05 -9.54 -23.87
C LEU A 51 9.59 -9.69 -22.46
N ASN A 52 10.50 -10.65 -22.21
CA ASN A 52 11.14 -10.83 -20.93
C ASN A 52 12.08 -9.66 -20.57
N LYS A 53 12.80 -9.09 -21.56
CA LYS A 53 13.61 -7.87 -21.37
C LYS A 53 12.73 -6.68 -21.00
N ILE A 54 11.64 -6.48 -21.74
CA ILE A 54 10.66 -5.41 -21.48
C ILE A 54 10.05 -5.57 -20.08
N MET A 55 9.55 -6.77 -19.76
CA MET A 55 8.93 -7.05 -18.47
C MET A 55 9.88 -6.77 -17.29
N LYS A 56 11.15 -7.19 -17.39
CA LYS A 56 12.17 -6.88 -16.36
C LYS A 56 12.35 -5.37 -16.18
N LYS A 57 12.40 -4.60 -17.27
CA LYS A 57 12.54 -3.14 -17.24
C LYS A 57 11.35 -2.47 -16.57
N VAL A 58 10.12 -2.87 -16.92
CA VAL A 58 8.89 -2.30 -16.36
C VAL A 58 8.75 -2.68 -14.88
N MET A 59 9.01 -3.92 -14.49
CA MET A 59 8.97 -4.33 -13.07
C MET A 59 9.95 -3.53 -12.19
N ARG A 60 11.16 -3.22 -12.69
CA ARG A 60 12.11 -2.35 -11.98
C ARG A 60 11.58 -0.92 -11.83
N ARG A 61 10.91 -0.40 -12.87
CA ARG A 61 10.27 0.92 -12.84
C ARG A 61 9.16 0.95 -11.80
N ASP A 62 8.27 -0.03 -11.80
CA ASP A 62 7.17 -0.14 -10.82
C ASP A 62 7.71 -0.23 -9.38
N GLY A 63 8.77 -1.02 -9.17
CA GLY A 63 9.44 -1.10 -7.87
C GLY A 63 9.94 0.25 -7.37
N ARG A 64 10.63 1.02 -8.24
CA ARG A 64 11.10 2.38 -7.91
C ARG A 64 9.95 3.34 -7.64
N ASN A 65 8.94 3.36 -8.50
CA ASN A 65 7.78 4.23 -8.33
C ASN A 65 7.06 3.96 -7.00
N ARG A 66 6.91 2.69 -6.63
CA ARG A 66 6.31 2.30 -5.35
C ARG A 66 7.14 2.78 -4.17
N GLN A 67 8.47 2.66 -4.25
CA GLN A 67 9.35 3.17 -3.20
C GLN A 67 9.23 4.69 -3.04
N THR A 68 9.20 5.43 -4.16
CA THR A 68 8.96 6.88 -4.16
C THR A 68 7.63 7.23 -3.51
N GLN A 69 6.54 6.56 -3.91
CA GLN A 69 5.21 6.77 -3.33
C GLN A 69 5.19 6.50 -1.81
N MET A 70 5.90 5.46 -1.34
CA MET A 70 5.98 5.17 0.09
C MET A 70 6.72 6.27 0.87
N VAL A 71 7.79 6.81 0.29
CA VAL A 71 8.54 7.93 0.89
C VAL A 71 7.68 9.19 0.92
N ASP A 72 6.99 9.50 -0.17
CA ASP A 72 6.15 10.70 -0.24
C ASP A 72 4.94 10.60 0.69
N GLN A 73 4.31 9.43 0.79
CA GLN A 73 3.26 9.19 1.78
C GLN A 73 3.77 9.37 3.21
N ALA A 74 4.98 8.89 3.53
CA ALA A 74 5.57 9.05 4.85
C ALA A 74 5.87 10.52 5.17
N LYS A 75 6.32 11.31 4.19
CA LYS A 75 6.50 12.76 4.34
C LYS A 75 5.17 13.45 4.63
N GLU A 76 4.12 13.12 3.87
CA GLU A 76 2.78 13.68 4.07
C GLU A 76 2.22 13.33 5.45
N ASP A 77 2.33 12.06 5.86
CA ASP A 77 1.90 11.59 7.18
C ASP A 77 2.64 12.33 8.30
N ASN A 78 3.95 12.53 8.16
CA ASN A 78 4.74 13.28 9.15
C ASN A 78 4.30 14.75 9.23
N MET A 79 4.06 15.41 8.09
CA MET A 79 3.58 16.79 8.04
C MET A 79 2.21 16.93 8.70
N ASN A 80 1.28 16.01 8.41
CA ASN A 80 -0.06 16.03 8.99
C ASN A 80 -0.01 15.78 10.51
N THR A 81 0.82 14.84 10.96
CA THR A 81 1.03 14.58 12.40
C THR A 81 1.59 15.81 13.13
N GLN A 82 2.48 16.57 12.50
CA GLN A 82 2.99 17.82 13.10
C GLN A 82 1.92 18.90 13.19
N LYS A 83 1.08 19.07 12.16
CA LYS A 83 -0.04 20.02 12.17
C LYS A 83 -1.04 19.69 13.27
N GLU A 84 -1.45 18.43 13.39
CA GLU A 84 -2.38 17.97 14.43
C GLU A 84 -1.83 18.23 15.85
N LYS A 85 -0.51 18.09 16.06
CA LYS A 85 0.12 18.41 17.35
C LYS A 85 0.07 19.90 17.68
N LEU A 86 0.28 20.78 16.70
CA LEU A 86 0.24 22.23 16.89
C LEU A 86 -1.17 22.73 17.21
N GLU A 87 -2.19 22.18 16.54
CA GLU A 87 -3.60 22.49 16.82
C GLU A 87 -4.04 22.04 18.22
N TYR A 88 -3.47 20.97 18.77
CA TYR A 88 -3.83 20.48 20.10
C TYR A 88 -3.13 21.23 21.26
N THR A 89 -2.06 21.97 20.97
CA THR A 89 -1.30 22.76 21.95
C THR A 89 -1.62 24.26 21.91
N SER A 90 -2.48 24.69 20.99
CA SER A 90 -2.97 26.07 20.85
C SER A 90 -4.33 26.24 21.50
#